data_AF-A0A8S2AGK0-F1
#
_entry.id   AF-A0A8S2AGK0-F1
#
_cell.length_a   1.000
_cell.length_b   1.000
_cell.length_c   1.000
_cell.angle_alpha   90.00
_cell.angle_beta   90.00
_cell.angle_gamma   90.00
#
_symmetry.space_group_name_H-M   'P 1'
#
loop_
_entity.id
_entity.type
_entity.pdbx_description
1 polymer ?
#
loop_
_entity_poly.entity_id
_entity_poly.type
_entity_poly.pdbx_seq_one_letter_code
_entity_poly.pdbx_strand_id
1 'polypeptide(L)'
;MGNKSSAQSSTPSLPIDSTFNLPSPLPSWPSGEGFAKGRIDLGGLEVFQVETFNKVWTVYEGGQDNLGATFFEPSSVPEGFTILGFYAQPNNRKLFGWTLVGKDLSGDSLRPPVDYLLLWSGKSTKIENNGVETGYFWQPVPPDGYSAVGLIVTTSDEKPPLDKIRCVRSDLTDQSESDAQIWESNGFSVSSSKPINRGTQASGVCVGTFFSNSTSPTLPCLKNNKFDFSCMPSKLQIDALFQAYAPWIYFHKDEKYLPSSVNWFFSNGALLYKKGEESNPVPVEPNGLNLPQGESNDGLYWLDLPVASDARKRVQGGDLQSMEVYLHIKPVFGGTFTDIAVWMFYPFNGPSRAKLKAATIPLGRIGEHIGDWEHFTLRISNFSGKLHRMYLSQHSGGSWTDASEIEFQGGGNKPVAYASLNGHAMYSKPGLVLQGKDNVGIRNDTGKSEKVIDTAVRFRVVAAEYMRGEVEEPAWLNYMRHWGPKIDYGHENEIRGVEKIMVGESLKNTFRSAVKGLPNEVFGEEGPTGPKLKRNWLGDED
;
A
#
# COMPACT_ATOMS: atom_id res chain seq x y z
N MET A 1 -26.60 42.18 -40.88
CA MET A 1 -25.39 41.71 -40.18
C MET A 1 -25.79 41.36 -38.76
N GLY A 2 -25.56 40.11 -38.35
CA GLY A 2 -25.88 39.61 -37.02
C GLY A 2 -25.27 38.23 -36.86
N ASN A 3 -23.96 38.20 -36.58
CA ASN A 3 -23.21 36.99 -36.28
C ASN A 3 -23.83 36.30 -35.06
N LYS A 4 -24.43 35.12 -35.27
CA LYS A 4 -24.65 34.15 -34.20
C LYS A 4 -23.33 33.43 -33.96
N SER A 5 -22.61 33.82 -32.91
CA SER A 5 -21.47 33.06 -32.41
C SER A 5 -21.96 31.67 -31.97
N SER A 6 -21.44 30.63 -32.61
CA SER A 6 -21.56 29.24 -32.13
C SER A 6 -20.84 29.14 -30.78
N ALA A 7 -21.61 29.06 -29.69
CA ALA A 7 -21.06 28.62 -28.42
C ALA A 7 -20.72 27.12 -28.55
N GLN A 8 -19.43 26.80 -28.69
CA GLN A 8 -18.92 25.45 -28.49
C GLN A 8 -19.12 25.13 -27.00
N SER A 9 -20.12 24.32 -26.69
CA SER A 9 -20.33 23.76 -25.35
C SER A 9 -19.30 22.65 -25.12
N SER A 10 -18.27 22.96 -24.33
CA SER A 10 -17.26 21.99 -23.89
C SER A 10 -17.89 20.93 -23.00
N THR A 11 -17.66 19.66 -23.33
CA THR A 11 -17.93 18.50 -22.46
C THR A 11 -17.33 18.76 -21.07
N PRO A 12 -18.01 18.41 -19.95
CA PRO A 12 -17.42 18.59 -18.63
C PRO A 12 -16.13 17.77 -18.53
N SER A 13 -14.99 18.45 -18.32
CA SER A 13 -13.68 17.78 -18.23
C SER A 13 -13.65 16.84 -17.03
N LEU A 14 -13.41 15.56 -17.27
CA LEU A 14 -13.22 14.59 -16.20
C LEU A 14 -11.75 14.58 -15.76
N PRO A 15 -11.44 14.25 -14.49
CA PRO A 15 -10.06 14.08 -14.04
C PRO A 15 -9.23 13.18 -14.97
N ILE A 16 -9.82 12.07 -15.43
CA ILE A 16 -9.20 11.08 -16.34
C ILE A 16 -8.74 11.64 -17.69
N ASP A 17 -9.28 12.79 -18.13
CA ASP A 17 -8.88 13.45 -19.38
C ASP A 17 -7.48 14.11 -19.27
N SER A 18 -6.91 14.13 -18.08
CA SER A 18 -5.56 14.61 -17.82
C SER A 18 -4.66 13.51 -17.23
N THR A 19 -3.39 13.52 -17.60
CA THR A 19 -2.37 12.59 -17.06
C THR A 19 -1.75 13.14 -15.79
N PHE A 20 -1.58 12.31 -14.78
CA PHE A 20 -0.77 12.66 -13.61
C PHE A 20 0.71 12.41 -13.89
N ASN A 21 1.53 13.39 -13.57
CA ASN A 21 2.98 13.26 -13.50
C ASN A 21 3.41 13.50 -12.05
N LEU A 22 4.46 12.80 -11.63
CA LEU A 22 5.12 13.09 -10.37
C LEU A 22 5.58 14.57 -10.36
N PRO A 23 5.64 15.23 -9.18
CA PRO A 23 5.97 16.65 -9.09
C PRO A 23 7.31 17.04 -9.73
N SER A 24 8.28 16.13 -9.71
CA SER A 24 9.60 16.26 -10.32
C SER A 24 9.87 15.11 -11.30
N PRO A 25 10.69 15.34 -12.35
CA PRO A 25 11.18 14.27 -13.22
C PRO A 25 11.89 13.18 -12.42
N LEU A 26 11.89 11.96 -12.94
CA LEU A 26 12.66 10.87 -12.34
C LEU A 26 14.16 11.21 -12.39
N PRO A 27 14.91 11.03 -11.29
CA PRO A 27 16.35 11.20 -11.32
C PRO A 27 17.00 10.11 -12.16
N SER A 28 18.24 10.34 -12.60
CA SER A 28 19.05 9.26 -13.16
C SER A 28 19.47 8.31 -12.05
N TRP A 29 19.01 7.06 -12.13
CA TRP A 29 19.37 6.05 -11.14
C TRP A 29 20.85 5.65 -11.27
N PRO A 30 21.52 5.32 -10.15
CA PRO A 30 22.84 4.72 -10.20
C PRO A 30 22.87 3.50 -11.11
N SER A 31 24.04 3.24 -11.71
CA SER A 31 24.22 2.08 -12.58
C SER A 31 24.04 0.78 -11.78
N GLY A 32 23.43 -0.20 -12.42
CA GLY A 32 23.18 -1.55 -11.91
C GLY A 32 22.88 -2.49 -13.07
N GLU A 33 22.42 -3.69 -12.75
CA GLU A 33 22.17 -4.74 -13.74
C GLU A 33 20.86 -4.49 -14.52
N GLY A 34 19.72 -4.97 -14.02
CA GLY A 34 18.43 -4.94 -14.73
C GLY A 34 17.42 -3.89 -14.23
N PHE A 35 17.62 -3.30 -13.05
CA PHE A 35 16.70 -2.28 -12.52
C PHE A 35 16.65 -1.02 -13.42
N ALA A 36 15.44 -0.51 -13.62
CA ALA A 36 15.13 0.70 -14.39
C ALA A 36 15.63 0.68 -15.86
N LYS A 37 15.63 -0.49 -16.51
CA LYS A 37 16.01 -0.67 -17.93
C LYS A 37 14.84 -0.67 -18.90
N GLY A 38 13.61 -0.48 -18.42
CA GLY A 38 12.38 -0.48 -19.20
C GLY A 38 11.85 -1.86 -19.59
N ARG A 39 12.66 -2.92 -19.51
CA ARG A 39 12.30 -4.28 -19.91
C ARG A 39 12.77 -5.32 -18.91
N ILE A 40 11.99 -6.40 -18.75
CA ILE A 40 12.29 -7.51 -17.84
C ILE A 40 11.98 -8.83 -18.57
N ASP A 41 12.91 -9.78 -18.51
CA ASP A 41 12.71 -11.15 -19.05
C ASP A 41 12.13 -12.06 -17.97
N LEU A 42 10.96 -12.63 -18.26
CA LEU A 42 10.23 -13.54 -17.37
C LEU A 42 10.60 -15.01 -17.58
N GLY A 43 11.63 -15.32 -18.38
CA GLY A 43 12.07 -16.67 -18.70
C GLY A 43 11.58 -17.13 -20.08
N GLY A 44 11.79 -16.30 -21.11
CA GLY A 44 11.36 -16.55 -22.50
C GLY A 44 10.34 -15.55 -23.03
N LEU A 45 9.73 -14.77 -22.14
CA LEU A 45 8.86 -13.64 -22.46
C LEU A 45 9.47 -12.36 -21.89
N GLU A 46 9.93 -11.47 -22.77
CA GLU A 46 10.35 -10.13 -22.36
C GLU A 46 9.12 -9.23 -22.25
N VAL A 47 8.97 -8.53 -21.13
CA VAL A 47 7.89 -7.58 -20.92
C VAL A 47 8.41 -6.15 -20.83
N PHE A 48 7.58 -5.21 -21.25
CA PHE A 48 7.84 -3.77 -21.17
C PHE A 48 6.61 -3.07 -20.57
N GLN A 49 6.84 -2.12 -19.66
CA GLN A 49 5.76 -1.37 -19.01
C GLN A 49 5.40 -0.13 -19.84
N VAL A 50 4.19 -0.13 -20.41
CA VAL A 50 3.63 1.01 -21.16
C VAL A 50 2.77 1.84 -20.23
N GLU A 51 2.99 3.16 -20.22
CA GLU A 51 2.22 4.14 -19.43
C GLU A 51 1.46 5.14 -20.31
N THR A 52 1.53 4.98 -21.63
CA THR A 52 0.85 5.83 -22.62
C THR A 52 -0.29 5.09 -23.29
N PHE A 53 -1.39 5.81 -23.55
CA PHE A 53 -2.65 5.19 -23.94
C PHE A 53 -3.41 6.01 -24.98
N ASN A 54 -4.10 5.31 -25.88
CA ASN A 54 -5.17 5.86 -26.71
C ASN A 54 -6.51 5.57 -26.04
N LYS A 55 -7.33 6.60 -25.85
CA LYS A 55 -8.70 6.43 -25.34
C LYS A 55 -9.54 5.68 -26.37
N VAL A 56 -10.22 4.61 -25.95
CA VAL A 56 -11.08 3.79 -26.81
C VAL A 56 -12.55 4.06 -26.51
N TRP A 57 -12.93 3.98 -25.23
CA TRP A 57 -14.33 4.12 -24.81
C TRP A 57 -14.42 4.72 -23.42
N THR A 58 -15.37 5.64 -23.21
CA THR A 58 -15.68 6.23 -21.90
C THR A 58 -17.15 6.05 -21.59
N VAL A 59 -17.44 5.48 -20.43
CA VAL A 59 -18.77 5.48 -19.81
C VAL A 59 -18.77 6.51 -18.68
N TYR A 60 -19.84 7.29 -18.54
CA TYR A 60 -19.88 8.43 -17.60
C TYR A 60 -20.80 8.20 -16.40
N GLU A 61 -21.38 7.01 -16.29
CA GLU A 61 -22.30 6.58 -15.24
C GLU A 61 -21.88 5.21 -14.69
N GLY A 62 -22.32 4.89 -13.48
CA GLY A 62 -21.91 3.69 -12.75
C GLY A 62 -20.51 3.80 -12.14
N GLY A 63 -20.11 2.79 -11.37
CA GLY A 63 -18.82 2.76 -10.69
C GLY A 63 -18.66 3.82 -9.59
N GLN A 64 -17.40 4.16 -9.29
CA GLN A 64 -17.05 5.06 -8.19
C GLN A 64 -17.55 6.49 -8.47
N ASP A 65 -18.13 7.12 -7.44
CA ASP A 65 -18.73 8.46 -7.50
C ASP A 65 -19.80 8.66 -8.60
N ASN A 66 -20.27 7.56 -9.20
CA ASN A 66 -21.13 7.57 -10.39
C ASN A 66 -20.54 8.38 -11.56
N LEU A 67 -19.21 8.40 -11.69
CA LEU A 67 -18.49 9.09 -12.76
C LEU A 67 -18.12 8.17 -13.93
N GLY A 68 -18.39 6.86 -13.81
CA GLY A 68 -18.04 5.85 -14.79
C GLY A 68 -16.54 5.56 -14.88
N ALA A 69 -16.12 4.99 -16.00
CA ALA A 69 -14.74 4.59 -16.26
C ALA A 69 -14.35 4.82 -17.72
N THR A 70 -13.04 4.85 -17.97
CA THR A 70 -12.48 4.95 -19.32
C THR A 70 -11.58 3.76 -19.60
N PHE A 71 -11.68 3.26 -20.84
CA PHE A 71 -10.98 2.10 -21.36
C PHE A 71 -10.02 2.54 -22.46
N PHE A 72 -8.83 1.95 -22.43
CA PHE A 72 -7.66 2.45 -23.11
C PHE A 72 -6.91 1.34 -23.82
N GLU A 73 -6.52 1.61 -25.06
CA GLU A 73 -5.55 0.81 -25.78
C GLU A 73 -4.13 1.33 -25.46
N PRO A 74 -3.16 0.45 -25.12
CA PRO A 74 -1.77 0.86 -24.95
C PRO A 74 -1.21 1.48 -26.23
N SER A 75 -0.55 2.62 -26.11
CA SER A 75 0.08 3.32 -27.23
C SER A 75 1.60 3.37 -27.06
N SER A 76 2.31 3.73 -28.14
CA SER A 76 3.79 3.77 -28.14
C SER A 76 4.45 2.44 -27.78
N VAL A 77 3.85 1.33 -28.22
CA VAL A 77 4.38 -0.02 -28.02
C VAL A 77 5.74 -0.14 -28.74
N PRO A 78 6.83 -0.53 -28.06
CA PRO A 78 8.15 -0.63 -28.69
C PRO A 78 8.20 -1.68 -29.80
N GLU A 79 9.14 -1.52 -30.74
CA GLU A 79 9.30 -2.45 -31.86
C GLU A 79 9.54 -3.89 -31.38
N GLY A 80 8.78 -4.83 -31.96
CA GLY A 80 8.82 -6.25 -31.61
C GLY A 80 7.99 -6.64 -30.37
N PHE A 81 7.43 -5.68 -29.64
CA PHE A 81 6.47 -5.96 -28.56
C PHE A 81 5.03 -5.98 -29.08
N THR A 82 4.17 -6.71 -28.38
CA THR A 82 2.76 -6.90 -28.71
C THR A 82 1.88 -6.68 -27.48
N ILE A 83 0.66 -6.20 -27.71
CA ILE A 83 -0.31 -5.93 -26.65
C ILE A 83 -0.79 -7.24 -26.03
N LEU A 84 -0.89 -7.29 -24.70
CA LEU A 84 -1.41 -8.43 -23.94
C LEU A 84 -2.82 -8.18 -23.38
N GLY A 85 -3.24 -6.92 -23.28
CA GLY A 85 -4.54 -6.50 -22.78
C GLY A 85 -4.69 -4.98 -22.76
N PHE A 86 -5.93 -4.51 -22.62
CA PHE A 86 -6.25 -3.09 -22.50
C PHE A 86 -6.21 -2.62 -21.04
N TYR A 87 -6.13 -1.30 -20.85
CA TYR A 87 -6.15 -0.68 -19.53
C TYR A 87 -7.51 -0.03 -19.25
N ALA A 88 -7.91 0.01 -17.98
CA ALA A 88 -9.11 0.71 -17.54
C ALA A 88 -8.88 1.44 -16.22
N GLN A 89 -9.54 2.59 -16.05
CA GLN A 89 -9.45 3.40 -14.84
C GLN A 89 -10.79 4.09 -14.55
N PRO A 90 -11.18 4.24 -13.27
CA PRO A 90 -12.27 5.12 -12.89
C PRO A 90 -12.04 6.56 -13.36
N ASN A 91 -13.12 7.25 -13.71
CA ASN A 91 -13.05 8.61 -14.26
C ASN A 91 -12.77 9.69 -13.20
N ASN A 92 -12.90 9.35 -11.91
CA ASN A 92 -12.78 10.28 -10.77
C ASN A 92 -11.33 10.71 -10.46
N ARG A 93 -10.33 10.17 -11.17
CA ARG A 93 -8.91 10.47 -10.97
C ARG A 93 -8.16 10.62 -12.29
N LYS A 94 -7.05 11.37 -12.24
CA LYS A 94 -6.15 11.59 -13.39
C LYS A 94 -5.56 10.27 -13.89
N LEU A 95 -5.33 10.16 -15.19
CA LEU A 95 -4.72 8.98 -15.79
C LEU A 95 -3.32 8.75 -15.18
N PHE A 96 -3.15 7.61 -14.51
CA PHE A 96 -1.90 7.20 -13.89
C PHE A 96 -1.67 5.68 -13.97
N GLY A 97 -2.18 5.10 -15.05
CA GLY A 97 -2.14 3.67 -15.31
C GLY A 97 -0.87 3.18 -15.98
N TRP A 98 -0.77 1.86 -16.07
CA TRP A 98 0.24 1.15 -16.85
C TRP A 98 -0.30 -0.22 -17.25
N THR A 99 0.26 -0.79 -18.32
CA THR A 99 0.07 -2.21 -18.67
C THR A 99 1.37 -2.80 -19.21
N LEU A 100 1.50 -4.12 -19.16
CA LEU A 100 2.60 -4.84 -19.79
C LEU A 100 2.27 -5.21 -21.22
N VAL A 101 3.25 -5.01 -22.09
CA VAL A 101 3.31 -5.58 -23.44
C VAL A 101 4.41 -6.63 -23.48
N GLY A 102 4.26 -7.63 -24.35
CA GLY A 102 5.14 -8.80 -24.40
C GLY A 102 5.87 -8.96 -25.73
N LYS A 103 7.11 -9.44 -25.67
CA LYS A 103 7.94 -9.84 -26.79
C LYS A 103 8.41 -11.28 -26.60
N ASP A 104 8.21 -12.08 -27.63
CA ASP A 104 8.59 -13.48 -27.66
C ASP A 104 10.11 -13.61 -27.85
N LEU A 105 10.81 -14.20 -26.86
CA LEU A 105 12.23 -14.52 -26.96
C LEU A 105 12.49 -16.00 -27.26
N SER A 106 11.52 -16.89 -27.00
CA SER A 106 11.66 -18.33 -27.20
C SER A 106 11.20 -18.80 -28.58
N GLY A 107 10.46 -17.97 -29.31
CA GLY A 107 9.84 -18.27 -30.61
C GLY A 107 8.48 -18.96 -30.51
N ASP A 108 7.99 -19.17 -29.29
CA ASP A 108 6.72 -19.81 -28.99
C ASP A 108 6.07 -19.31 -27.68
N SER A 109 6.57 -18.23 -27.07
CA SER A 109 5.98 -17.67 -25.85
C SER A 109 4.66 -16.95 -26.12
N LEU A 110 4.44 -16.48 -27.36
CA LEU A 110 3.26 -15.72 -27.76
C LEU A 110 2.59 -16.27 -29.03
N ARG A 111 1.25 -16.33 -29.03
CA ARG A 111 0.45 -16.67 -30.22
C ARG A 111 -0.75 -15.73 -30.38
N PRO A 112 -1.22 -15.47 -31.61
CA PRO A 112 -2.49 -14.78 -31.79
C PRO A 112 -3.62 -15.63 -31.19
N PRO A 113 -4.69 -15.00 -30.64
CA PRO A 113 -5.93 -15.71 -30.37
C PRO A 113 -6.49 -16.36 -31.64
N VAL A 114 -7.32 -17.38 -31.47
CA VAL A 114 -8.02 -18.06 -32.57
C VAL A 114 -9.39 -17.44 -32.85
N ASP A 115 -9.98 -16.78 -31.86
CA ASP A 115 -11.26 -16.06 -31.97
C ASP A 115 -11.43 -15.06 -30.80
N TYR A 116 -12.56 -14.35 -30.75
CA TYR A 116 -13.01 -13.53 -29.64
C TYR A 116 -14.45 -13.86 -29.21
N LEU A 117 -14.68 -13.90 -27.90
CA LEU A 117 -16.00 -14.00 -27.29
C LEU A 117 -16.47 -12.62 -26.84
N LEU A 118 -17.69 -12.22 -27.23
CA LEU A 118 -18.32 -11.02 -26.71
C LEU A 118 -18.78 -11.26 -25.27
N LEU A 119 -18.20 -10.54 -24.31
CA LEU A 119 -18.58 -10.63 -22.90
C LEU A 119 -19.76 -9.71 -22.58
N TRP A 120 -19.73 -8.49 -23.10
CA TRP A 120 -20.71 -7.46 -22.80
C TRP A 120 -20.68 -6.34 -23.83
N SER A 121 -21.82 -5.67 -24.01
CA SER A 121 -21.88 -4.40 -24.73
C SER A 121 -22.84 -3.42 -24.06
N GLY A 122 -22.57 -2.13 -24.23
CA GLY A 122 -23.48 -1.11 -23.73
C GLY A 122 -23.03 0.32 -24.02
N LYS A 123 -23.97 1.22 -23.78
CA LYS A 123 -23.94 2.59 -24.29
C LYS A 123 -23.22 3.53 -23.34
N SER A 124 -22.50 4.48 -23.91
CA SER A 124 -22.00 5.66 -23.19
C SER A 124 -23.20 6.54 -22.82
N THR A 125 -23.38 6.88 -21.55
CA THR A 125 -24.42 7.81 -21.13
C THR A 125 -23.84 8.99 -20.37
N LYS A 126 -23.81 10.16 -21.01
CA LYS A 126 -24.21 11.46 -20.43
C LYS A 126 -24.67 12.37 -21.58
N ILE A 127 -25.98 12.57 -21.72
CA ILE A 127 -26.56 13.33 -22.83
C ILE A 127 -26.12 14.79 -22.74
N GLU A 128 -25.48 15.25 -23.81
CA GLU A 128 -25.63 16.52 -24.53
C GLU A 128 -24.28 16.83 -25.22
N ASN A 129 -23.95 16.12 -26.32
CA ASN A 129 -23.11 16.59 -27.46
C ASN A 129 -22.13 15.59 -28.14
N ASN A 130 -21.92 14.35 -27.66
CA ASN A 130 -20.93 13.43 -28.29
C ASN A 130 -21.51 12.14 -28.91
N GLY A 131 -22.78 12.13 -29.30
CA GLY A 131 -23.41 10.88 -29.78
C GLY A 131 -23.44 9.79 -28.71
N VAL A 132 -23.99 8.63 -29.04
CA VAL A 132 -24.06 7.48 -28.12
C VAL A 132 -23.15 6.40 -28.68
N GLU A 133 -21.90 6.36 -28.23
CA GLU A 133 -20.99 5.26 -28.56
C GLU A 133 -21.31 4.04 -27.72
N THR A 134 -21.22 2.84 -28.30
CA THR A 134 -21.40 1.57 -27.58
C THR A 134 -20.04 0.93 -27.40
N GLY A 135 -19.67 0.61 -26.16
CA GLY A 135 -18.48 -0.18 -25.85
C GLY A 135 -18.80 -1.67 -25.95
N TYR A 136 -17.89 -2.44 -26.52
CA TYR A 136 -17.97 -3.90 -26.65
C TYR A 136 -16.74 -4.53 -26.00
N PHE A 137 -16.95 -5.43 -25.04
CA PHE A 137 -15.90 -6.11 -24.29
C PHE A 137 -15.69 -7.49 -24.88
N TRP A 138 -14.45 -7.78 -25.27
CA TRP A 138 -14.10 -9.04 -25.90
C TRP A 138 -13.07 -9.80 -25.09
N GLN A 139 -13.33 -11.09 -24.89
CA GLN A 139 -12.38 -12.05 -24.36
C GLN A 139 -11.68 -12.78 -25.52
N PRO A 140 -10.36 -12.74 -25.61
CA PRO A 140 -9.60 -13.52 -26.59
C PRO A 140 -9.71 -15.01 -26.29
N VAL A 141 -9.93 -15.82 -27.32
CA VAL A 141 -9.90 -17.29 -27.24
C VAL A 141 -8.47 -17.74 -27.54
N PRO A 142 -7.71 -18.25 -26.55
CA PRO A 142 -6.35 -18.68 -26.79
C PRO A 142 -6.30 -20.01 -27.58
N PRO A 143 -5.24 -20.25 -28.37
CA PRO A 143 -4.95 -21.59 -28.89
C PRO A 143 -4.55 -22.56 -27.76
N ASP A 144 -4.60 -23.86 -28.05
CA ASP A 144 -4.22 -24.92 -27.10
C ASP A 144 -2.79 -24.71 -26.55
N GLY A 145 -2.65 -24.78 -25.22
CA GLY A 145 -1.38 -24.55 -24.52
C GLY A 145 -1.06 -23.08 -24.24
N TYR A 146 -1.98 -22.15 -24.55
CA TYR A 146 -1.84 -20.72 -24.28
C TYR A 146 -3.02 -20.20 -23.45
N SER A 147 -2.88 -18.98 -22.95
CA SER A 147 -3.89 -18.31 -22.14
C SER A 147 -3.96 -16.83 -22.51
N ALA A 148 -5.17 -16.30 -22.59
CA ALA A 148 -5.38 -14.85 -22.67
C ALA A 148 -5.15 -14.26 -21.28
N VAL A 149 -4.35 -13.21 -21.17
CA VAL A 149 -4.02 -12.58 -19.87
C VAL A 149 -4.70 -11.22 -19.70
N GLY A 150 -5.45 -10.75 -20.70
CA GLY A 150 -6.14 -9.46 -20.69
C GLY A 150 -7.34 -9.42 -21.64
N LEU A 151 -8.18 -8.40 -21.47
CA LEU A 151 -9.37 -8.14 -22.30
C LEU A 151 -9.13 -6.99 -23.26
N ILE A 152 -10.00 -6.86 -24.27
CA ILE A 152 -10.01 -5.72 -25.19
C ILE A 152 -11.39 -5.09 -25.28
N VAL A 153 -11.42 -3.80 -25.60
CA VAL A 153 -12.66 -3.03 -25.79
C VAL A 153 -12.67 -2.44 -27.19
N THR A 154 -13.83 -2.41 -27.85
CA THR A 154 -14.03 -1.71 -29.13
C THR A 154 -15.28 -0.84 -29.08
N THR A 155 -15.42 0.05 -30.07
CA THR A 155 -16.63 0.86 -30.29
C THR A 155 -17.50 0.34 -31.44
N SER A 156 -17.19 -0.86 -31.96
CA SER A 156 -17.91 -1.58 -33.00
C SER A 156 -18.22 -3.01 -32.53
N ASP A 157 -19.35 -3.55 -32.98
CA ASP A 157 -19.79 -4.94 -32.77
C ASP A 157 -19.04 -5.95 -33.63
N GLU A 158 -18.16 -5.52 -34.52
CA GLU A 158 -17.28 -6.39 -35.27
C GLU A 158 -16.19 -6.99 -34.38
N LYS A 159 -15.90 -8.28 -34.62
CA LYS A 159 -14.83 -8.98 -33.90
C LYS A 159 -13.48 -8.28 -34.15
N PRO A 160 -12.66 -8.09 -33.11
CA PRO A 160 -11.34 -7.48 -33.27
C PRO A 160 -10.41 -8.35 -34.14
N PRO A 161 -9.40 -7.75 -34.80
CA PRO A 161 -8.39 -8.50 -35.54
C PRO A 161 -7.63 -9.50 -34.64
N LEU A 162 -7.32 -10.69 -35.15
CA LEU A 162 -6.58 -11.72 -34.39
C LEU A 162 -5.14 -11.32 -34.10
N ASP A 163 -4.58 -10.37 -34.85
CA ASP A 163 -3.24 -9.85 -34.61
C ASP A 163 -3.19 -8.70 -33.60
N LYS A 164 -4.35 -8.21 -33.13
CA LYS A 164 -4.48 -7.07 -32.20
C LYS A 164 -3.76 -7.29 -30.87
N ILE A 165 -3.81 -8.51 -30.35
CA ILE A 165 -3.14 -8.91 -29.10
C ILE A 165 -2.47 -10.28 -29.23
N ARG A 166 -1.76 -10.72 -28.19
CA ARG A 166 -1.23 -12.09 -28.09
C ARG A 166 -1.69 -12.79 -26.81
N CYS A 167 -1.94 -14.09 -26.94
CA CYS A 167 -2.06 -15.03 -25.85
C CYS A 167 -0.67 -15.56 -25.47
N VAL A 168 -0.51 -15.90 -24.19
CA VAL A 168 0.77 -16.25 -23.57
C VAL A 168 0.81 -17.75 -23.31
N ARG A 169 1.96 -18.40 -23.54
CA ARG A 169 2.14 -19.83 -23.27
C ARG A 169 1.82 -20.12 -21.80
N SER A 170 1.05 -21.17 -21.52
CA SER A 170 0.43 -21.34 -20.19
C SER A 170 1.42 -21.52 -19.04
N ASP A 171 2.63 -22.03 -19.29
CA ASP A 171 3.71 -22.14 -18.27
C ASP A 171 4.28 -20.79 -17.83
N LEU A 172 4.07 -19.73 -18.60
CA LEU A 172 4.42 -18.33 -18.30
C LEU A 172 3.25 -17.57 -17.65
N THR A 173 2.23 -18.29 -17.16
CA THR A 173 1.07 -17.71 -16.49
C THR A 173 0.88 -18.28 -15.08
N ASP A 174 0.19 -17.54 -14.22
CA ASP A 174 -0.13 -17.94 -12.85
C ASP A 174 -1.55 -17.46 -12.47
N GLN A 175 -2.11 -18.00 -11.39
CA GLN A 175 -3.46 -17.68 -10.96
C GLN A 175 -3.58 -16.24 -10.46
N SER A 176 -4.73 -15.63 -10.76
CA SER A 176 -5.07 -14.26 -10.35
C SER A 176 -6.50 -14.15 -9.88
N GLU A 177 -6.75 -13.08 -9.12
CA GLU A 177 -8.05 -12.71 -8.57
C GLU A 177 -8.35 -11.23 -8.87
N SER A 178 -9.63 -10.87 -8.75
CA SER A 178 -10.07 -9.48 -8.79
C SER A 178 -9.52 -8.72 -7.58
N ASP A 179 -9.12 -7.46 -7.80
CA ASP A 179 -8.58 -6.59 -6.75
C ASP A 179 -9.53 -5.42 -6.43
N ALA A 180 -9.43 -4.30 -7.15
CA ALA A 180 -10.27 -3.13 -6.91
C ALA A 180 -11.33 -2.99 -8.01
N GLN A 181 -12.59 -2.77 -7.61
CA GLN A 181 -13.67 -2.51 -8.57
C GLN A 181 -13.43 -1.18 -9.29
N ILE A 182 -13.35 -1.24 -10.62
CA ILE A 182 -13.17 -0.08 -11.51
C ILE A 182 -14.54 0.46 -11.91
N TRP A 183 -15.44 -0.41 -12.33
CA TRP A 183 -16.74 -0.03 -12.88
C TRP A 183 -17.74 -1.17 -12.74
N GLU A 184 -19.03 -0.83 -12.64
CA GLU A 184 -20.12 -1.81 -12.62
C GLU A 184 -21.38 -1.19 -13.22
N SER A 185 -22.10 -1.98 -14.02
CA SER A 185 -23.40 -1.64 -14.57
C SER A 185 -24.21 -2.89 -14.88
N ASN A 186 -25.48 -2.92 -14.45
CA ASN A 186 -26.45 -3.97 -14.79
C ASN A 186 -25.92 -5.41 -14.59
N GLY A 187 -25.19 -5.66 -13.50
CA GLY A 187 -24.62 -6.97 -13.17
C GLY A 187 -23.33 -7.33 -13.90
N PHE A 188 -22.85 -6.50 -14.82
CA PHE A 188 -21.50 -6.58 -15.39
C PHE A 188 -20.55 -5.71 -14.57
N SER A 189 -19.48 -6.30 -14.05
CA SER A 189 -18.46 -5.56 -13.31
C SER A 189 -17.08 -5.71 -13.93
N VAL A 190 -16.30 -4.64 -13.80
CA VAL A 190 -14.91 -4.55 -14.22
C VAL A 190 -14.07 -4.23 -13.00
N SER A 191 -13.00 -4.99 -12.80
CA SER A 191 -12.07 -4.81 -11.68
C SER A 191 -10.63 -4.85 -12.16
N SER A 192 -9.70 -4.26 -11.42
CA SER A 192 -8.28 -4.57 -11.58
C SER A 192 -8.01 -6.02 -11.15
N SER A 193 -6.83 -6.53 -11.49
CA SER A 193 -6.41 -7.88 -11.14
C SER A 193 -5.08 -7.91 -10.40
N LYS A 194 -4.89 -8.95 -9.58
CA LYS A 194 -3.62 -9.25 -8.90
C LYS A 194 -3.38 -10.77 -8.84
N PRO A 195 -2.12 -11.22 -8.76
CA PRO A 195 -1.81 -12.63 -8.50
C PRO A 195 -2.44 -13.10 -7.18
N ILE A 196 -2.89 -14.37 -7.10
CA ILE A 196 -3.39 -14.96 -5.85
C ILE A 196 -2.22 -15.17 -4.88
N ASN A 197 -1.15 -15.81 -5.35
CA ASN A 197 0.07 -16.02 -4.58
C ASN A 197 0.90 -14.73 -4.61
N ARG A 198 1.14 -14.13 -3.43
CA ARG A 198 1.88 -12.87 -3.27
C ARG A 198 2.89 -12.98 -2.12
N GLY A 199 3.80 -12.03 -2.05
CA GLY A 199 4.91 -12.00 -1.08
C GLY A 199 6.26 -12.16 -1.76
N THR A 200 7.33 -12.14 -0.96
CA THR A 200 8.71 -12.02 -1.46
C THR A 200 9.20 -13.21 -2.29
N GLN A 201 8.52 -14.34 -2.21
CA GLN A 201 8.86 -15.57 -2.93
C GLN A 201 7.86 -15.91 -4.05
N ALA A 202 6.89 -15.04 -4.31
CA ALA A 202 5.86 -15.30 -5.32
C ALA A 202 6.30 -14.83 -6.72
N SER A 203 6.14 -15.71 -7.70
CA SER A 203 6.52 -15.47 -9.10
C SER A 203 5.45 -14.77 -9.96
N GLY A 204 4.22 -14.63 -9.46
CA GLY A 204 3.11 -14.04 -10.22
C GLY A 204 3.35 -12.55 -10.50
N VAL A 205 3.06 -12.10 -11.72
CA VAL A 205 3.33 -10.75 -12.25
C VAL A 205 2.03 -10.10 -12.71
N CYS A 206 1.72 -8.93 -12.15
CA CYS A 206 0.58 -8.12 -12.59
C CYS A 206 0.77 -7.65 -14.04
N VAL A 207 -0.26 -7.83 -14.87
CA VAL A 207 -0.25 -7.35 -16.27
C VAL A 207 -0.63 -5.87 -16.36
N GLY A 208 -1.38 -5.34 -15.38
CA GLY A 208 -1.94 -3.98 -15.47
C GLY A 208 -3.18 -3.89 -16.37
N THR A 209 -3.85 -5.02 -16.62
CA THR A 209 -5.15 -5.10 -17.31
C THR A 209 -6.30 -5.21 -16.30
N PHE A 210 -7.53 -5.17 -16.81
CA PHE A 210 -8.75 -5.38 -16.03
C PHE A 210 -9.40 -6.75 -16.31
N PHE A 211 -10.20 -7.21 -15.35
CA PHE A 211 -11.05 -8.40 -15.41
C PHE A 211 -12.52 -8.03 -15.52
N SER A 212 -13.33 -8.99 -15.95
CA SER A 212 -14.78 -8.94 -15.85
C SER A 212 -15.31 -10.15 -15.09
N ASN A 213 -16.38 -9.96 -14.30
CA ASN A 213 -17.10 -11.05 -13.65
C ASN A 213 -17.77 -12.04 -14.63
N SER A 214 -17.89 -11.69 -15.90
CA SER A 214 -18.40 -12.57 -16.97
C SER A 214 -17.29 -13.42 -17.62
N THR A 215 -16.03 -13.22 -17.24
CA THR A 215 -14.91 -14.00 -17.81
C THR A 215 -14.88 -15.40 -17.19
N SER A 216 -14.93 -16.43 -18.02
CA SER A 216 -14.83 -17.83 -17.60
C SER A 216 -13.96 -18.63 -18.58
N PRO A 217 -12.87 -19.29 -18.12
CA PRO A 217 -12.30 -19.19 -16.78
C PRO A 217 -11.73 -17.79 -16.50
N THR A 218 -11.46 -17.48 -15.22
CA THR A 218 -10.78 -16.23 -14.83
C THR A 218 -9.45 -16.10 -15.57
N LEU A 219 -9.14 -14.91 -16.09
CA LEU A 219 -7.88 -14.66 -16.78
C LEU A 219 -6.72 -14.86 -15.79
N PRO A 220 -5.64 -15.56 -16.18
CA PRO A 220 -4.43 -15.65 -15.38
C PRO A 220 -3.60 -14.37 -15.48
N CYS A 221 -2.70 -14.18 -14.52
CA CYS A 221 -1.62 -13.20 -14.59
C CYS A 221 -0.38 -13.83 -15.24
N LEU A 222 0.67 -13.02 -15.43
CA LEU A 222 1.94 -13.54 -15.94
C LEU A 222 2.74 -14.22 -14.80
N LYS A 223 3.74 -15.02 -15.17
CA LYS A 223 4.64 -15.68 -14.23
C LYS A 223 6.09 -15.40 -14.60
N ASN A 224 6.87 -14.92 -13.65
CA ASN A 224 8.32 -14.83 -13.78
C ASN A 224 8.95 -16.20 -13.49
N ASN A 225 9.23 -16.98 -14.53
CA ASN A 225 9.92 -18.27 -14.41
C ASN A 225 11.44 -18.10 -14.24
N LYS A 226 12.00 -16.96 -14.62
CA LYS A 226 13.43 -16.66 -14.43
C LYS A 226 13.76 -16.43 -12.96
N PHE A 227 12.95 -15.60 -12.29
CA PHE A 227 12.96 -15.28 -10.85
C PHE A 227 14.36 -15.21 -10.20
N ASP A 228 15.32 -14.63 -10.92
CA ASP A 228 16.72 -14.49 -10.52
C ASP A 228 17.00 -13.17 -9.79
N PHE A 229 15.96 -12.35 -9.63
CA PHE A 229 16.00 -11.00 -9.06
C PHE A 229 16.91 -10.01 -9.81
N SER A 230 17.29 -10.27 -11.07
CA SER A 230 18.19 -9.39 -11.83
C SER A 230 17.63 -7.99 -12.08
N CYS A 231 16.32 -7.83 -11.97
CA CYS A 231 15.60 -6.55 -12.11
C CYS A 231 15.41 -5.79 -10.78
N MET A 232 15.81 -6.38 -9.64
CA MET A 232 15.73 -5.70 -8.35
C MET A 232 16.82 -4.62 -8.22
N PRO A 233 16.58 -3.54 -7.44
CA PRO A 233 17.55 -2.47 -7.26
C PRO A 233 18.76 -2.96 -6.43
N SER A 234 19.96 -2.51 -6.80
CA SER A 234 21.18 -2.65 -5.99
C SER A 234 21.16 -1.74 -4.75
N LYS A 235 22.13 -1.88 -3.84
CA LYS A 235 22.22 -1.07 -2.62
C LYS A 235 22.28 0.44 -2.92
N LEU A 236 23.12 0.84 -3.87
CA LEU A 236 23.22 2.24 -4.30
C LEU A 236 21.91 2.75 -4.92
N GLN A 237 21.18 1.89 -5.63
CA GLN A 237 19.89 2.24 -6.21
C GLN A 237 18.81 2.35 -5.13
N ILE A 238 18.82 1.51 -4.09
CA ILE A 238 17.92 1.64 -2.93
C ILE A 238 18.15 2.97 -2.23
N ASP A 239 19.41 3.35 -1.97
CA ASP A 239 19.73 4.64 -1.34
C ASP A 239 19.20 5.80 -2.19
N ALA A 240 19.42 5.78 -3.50
CA ALA A 240 18.91 6.79 -4.42
C ALA A 240 17.38 6.84 -4.50
N LEU A 241 16.72 5.67 -4.54
CA LEU A 241 15.26 5.55 -4.52
C LEU A 241 14.67 6.14 -3.24
N PHE A 242 15.23 5.76 -2.09
CA PHE A 242 14.74 6.26 -0.82
C PHE A 242 15.00 7.75 -0.68
N GLN A 243 16.14 8.28 -1.12
CA GLN A 243 16.35 9.73 -1.15
C GLN A 243 15.32 10.48 -2.02
N ALA A 244 14.90 9.90 -3.14
CA ALA A 244 13.91 10.49 -4.04
C ALA A 244 12.48 10.46 -3.48
N TYR A 245 12.12 9.41 -2.74
CA TYR A 245 10.74 9.09 -2.34
C TYR A 245 10.51 8.98 -0.83
N ALA A 246 11.51 9.24 0.00
CA ALA A 246 11.41 9.21 1.45
C ALA A 246 10.28 10.14 1.93
N PRO A 247 9.23 9.61 2.57
CA PRO A 247 8.08 10.43 2.91
C PRO A 247 8.38 11.45 4.00
N TRP A 248 7.65 12.55 3.96
CA TRP A 248 7.54 13.48 5.09
C TRP A 248 6.38 13.05 5.97
N ILE A 249 6.63 12.92 7.27
CA ILE A 249 5.60 12.50 8.25
C ILE A 249 5.23 13.70 9.11
N TYR A 250 3.97 14.13 9.02
CA TYR A 250 3.42 15.14 9.90
C TYR A 250 2.76 14.51 11.12
N PHE A 251 3.08 15.06 12.28
CA PHE A 251 2.44 14.72 13.54
C PHE A 251 1.39 15.76 13.90
N HIS A 252 0.35 15.32 14.58
CA HIS A 252 -0.64 16.22 15.16
C HIS A 252 0.03 17.22 16.13
N LYS A 253 -0.44 18.47 16.15
CA LYS A 253 0.16 19.54 16.99
C LYS A 253 0.24 19.18 18.49
N ASP A 254 -0.72 18.38 18.96
CA ASP A 254 -0.85 17.96 20.35
C ASP A 254 -0.09 16.66 20.65
N GLU A 255 0.64 16.10 19.68
CA GLU A 255 1.40 14.85 19.85
C GLU A 255 2.49 15.01 20.91
N LYS A 256 2.53 14.10 21.88
CA LYS A 256 3.49 14.10 22.98
C LYS A 256 4.50 12.96 22.87
N TYR A 257 4.13 11.90 22.16
CA TYR A 257 4.88 10.66 22.06
C TYR A 257 5.40 10.57 20.63
N LEU A 258 6.68 10.85 20.47
CA LEU A 258 7.33 10.96 19.17
C LEU A 258 8.19 9.70 18.92
N PRO A 259 8.54 9.39 17.66
CA PRO A 259 9.41 8.26 17.39
C PRO A 259 10.84 8.52 17.89
N SER A 260 11.63 7.45 17.96
CA SER A 260 13.06 7.49 18.23
C SER A 260 13.78 6.37 17.46
N SER A 261 15.11 6.33 17.47
CA SER A 261 15.80 5.10 17.07
C SER A 261 15.74 4.04 18.18
N VAL A 262 15.82 2.77 17.79
CA VAL A 262 15.89 1.64 18.72
C VAL A 262 17.13 1.75 19.60
N ASN A 263 18.27 2.14 19.02
CA ASN A 263 19.52 2.33 19.76
C ASN A 263 19.39 3.45 20.81
N TRP A 264 18.67 4.53 20.50
CA TRP A 264 18.38 5.57 21.48
C TRP A 264 17.52 5.02 22.62
N PHE A 265 16.45 4.28 22.31
CA PHE A 265 15.60 3.67 23.32
C PHE A 265 16.40 2.77 24.28
N PHE A 266 17.24 1.89 23.76
CA PHE A 266 18.10 1.01 24.57
C PHE A 266 19.11 1.81 25.40
N SER A 267 19.81 2.76 24.78
CA SER A 267 20.80 3.60 25.46
C SER A 267 20.20 4.50 26.54
N ASN A 268 18.89 4.67 26.56
CA ASN A 268 18.18 5.50 27.53
C ASN A 268 17.50 4.69 28.64
N GLY A 269 17.93 3.44 28.85
CA GLY A 269 17.59 2.64 30.02
C GLY A 269 16.42 1.68 29.82
N ALA A 270 16.16 1.26 28.58
CA ALA A 270 15.24 0.15 28.34
C ALA A 270 15.70 -1.11 29.07
N LEU A 271 14.73 -1.87 29.55
CA LEU A 271 14.95 -3.04 30.40
C LEU A 271 14.35 -4.29 29.75
N LEU A 272 15.09 -5.40 29.81
CA LEU A 272 14.63 -6.73 29.47
C LEU A 272 14.13 -7.42 30.74
N TYR A 273 12.86 -7.81 30.72
CA TYR A 273 12.22 -8.57 31.77
C TYR A 273 12.11 -10.04 31.38
N LYS A 274 12.09 -10.91 32.40
CA LYS A 274 11.90 -12.34 32.27
C LYS A 274 10.83 -12.82 33.25
N LYS A 275 9.92 -13.66 32.76
CA LYS A 275 8.85 -14.26 33.54
C LYS A 275 9.42 -15.08 34.71
N GLY A 276 8.97 -14.80 35.93
CA GLY A 276 9.46 -15.42 37.17
C GLY A 276 10.70 -14.75 37.78
N GLU A 277 11.28 -13.74 37.12
CA GLU A 277 12.44 -12.96 37.59
C GLU A 277 12.19 -11.45 37.51
N GLU A 278 10.93 -11.01 37.63
CA GLU A 278 10.49 -9.63 37.35
C GLU A 278 11.10 -8.58 38.29
N SER A 279 11.59 -8.99 39.47
CA SER A 279 12.26 -8.10 40.42
C SER A 279 13.70 -7.77 40.02
N ASN A 280 14.26 -8.44 39.00
CA ASN A 280 15.64 -8.25 38.56
C ASN A 280 15.75 -8.10 37.03
N PRO A 281 15.16 -7.04 36.44
CA PRO A 281 15.28 -6.79 35.01
C PRO A 281 16.71 -6.41 34.62
N VAL A 282 17.11 -6.74 33.39
CA VAL A 282 18.47 -6.50 32.88
C VAL A 282 18.46 -5.32 31.90
N PRO A 283 19.38 -4.36 31.99
CA PRO A 283 19.52 -3.31 30.97
C PRO A 283 19.77 -3.90 29.57
N VAL A 284 19.06 -3.39 28.57
CA VAL A 284 19.30 -3.76 27.17
C VAL A 284 20.57 -3.06 26.67
N GLU A 285 21.45 -3.80 26.03
CA GLU A 285 22.65 -3.22 25.40
C GLU A 285 22.26 -2.29 24.24
N PRO A 286 23.00 -1.21 23.97
CA PRO A 286 22.66 -0.23 22.93
C PRO A 286 22.37 -0.80 21.53
N ASN A 287 22.94 -1.96 21.20
CA ASN A 287 22.78 -2.66 19.93
C ASN A 287 21.81 -3.87 20.02
N GLY A 288 21.27 -4.15 21.20
CA GLY A 288 20.38 -5.27 21.46
C GLY A 288 21.04 -6.66 21.44
N LEU A 289 22.37 -6.76 21.55
CA LEU A 289 23.07 -8.06 21.48
C LEU A 289 22.72 -9.01 22.64
N ASN A 290 22.34 -8.48 23.80
CA ASN A 290 21.92 -9.26 24.94
C ASN A 290 20.43 -9.66 24.92
N LEU A 291 19.71 -9.32 23.84
CA LEU A 291 18.34 -9.78 23.65
C LEU A 291 18.32 -11.25 23.21
N PRO A 292 17.37 -12.07 23.69
CA PRO A 292 17.14 -13.42 23.18
C PRO A 292 16.98 -13.40 21.66
N GLN A 293 17.84 -14.14 20.97
CA GLN A 293 17.87 -14.23 19.51
C GLN A 293 17.07 -15.45 19.04
N GLY A 294 16.24 -15.27 18.01
CA GLY A 294 15.51 -16.36 17.38
C GLY A 294 14.32 -16.89 18.20
N GLU A 295 13.78 -18.02 17.73
CA GLU A 295 12.59 -18.74 18.25
C GLU A 295 11.25 -18.00 18.15
N SER A 296 10.15 -18.75 18.06
CA SER A 296 8.79 -18.21 18.15
C SER A 296 8.53 -17.58 19.52
N ASN A 297 7.64 -16.60 19.58
CA ASN A 297 7.28 -15.95 20.84
C ASN A 297 6.77 -16.97 21.89
N ASP A 298 7.55 -17.17 22.96
CA ASP A 298 7.26 -18.10 24.06
C ASP A 298 6.62 -17.42 25.28
N GLY A 299 6.45 -16.09 25.24
CA GLY A 299 5.91 -15.28 26.34
C GLY A 299 6.81 -15.20 27.58
N LEU A 300 8.09 -15.58 27.49
CA LEU A 300 9.03 -15.55 28.62
C LEU A 300 9.70 -14.19 28.82
N TYR A 301 9.84 -13.39 27.77
CA TYR A 301 10.57 -12.12 27.80
C TYR A 301 9.73 -10.96 27.26
N TRP A 302 9.93 -9.78 27.82
CA TRP A 302 9.39 -8.53 27.28
C TRP A 302 10.32 -7.35 27.58
N LEU A 303 10.18 -6.26 26.82
CA LEU A 303 10.84 -5.00 27.11
C LEU A 303 9.93 -4.06 27.92
N ASP A 304 10.53 -3.19 28.72
CA ASP A 304 9.84 -2.08 29.40
C ASP A 304 10.76 -0.84 29.44
N LEU A 305 10.16 0.28 29.79
CA LEU A 305 10.80 1.55 30.04
C LEU A 305 11.65 1.54 31.33
N PRO A 306 12.54 2.52 31.52
CA PRO A 306 13.27 2.68 32.78
C PRO A 306 12.33 2.79 34.00
N VAL A 307 12.80 2.30 35.16
CA VAL A 307 12.03 2.33 36.43
C VAL A 307 11.86 3.75 36.98
N ALA A 308 12.89 4.59 36.88
CA ALA A 308 12.86 5.95 37.42
C ALA A 308 11.80 6.80 36.69
N SER A 309 10.90 7.45 37.44
CA SER A 309 9.69 8.07 36.87
C SER A 309 9.97 9.23 35.90
N ASP A 310 11.04 9.98 36.13
CA ASP A 310 11.54 11.03 35.25
C ASP A 310 12.15 10.46 33.96
N ALA A 311 12.98 9.41 34.09
CA ALA A 311 13.53 8.70 32.94
C ALA A 311 12.41 8.03 32.11
N ARG A 312 11.44 7.39 32.75
CA ARG A 312 10.27 6.78 32.10
C ARG A 312 9.51 7.80 31.25
N LYS A 313 9.12 8.94 31.84
CA LYS A 313 8.40 10.01 31.13
C LYS A 313 9.19 10.57 29.96
N ARG A 314 10.50 10.75 30.15
CA ARG A 314 11.40 11.23 29.09
C ARG A 314 11.49 10.23 27.93
N VAL A 315 11.66 8.94 28.22
CA VAL A 315 11.75 7.90 27.19
C VAL A 315 10.41 7.72 26.46
N GLN A 316 9.28 7.80 27.18
CA GLN A 316 7.94 7.79 26.56
C GLN A 316 7.77 8.92 25.54
N GLY A 317 8.32 10.11 25.81
CA GLY A 317 8.23 11.24 24.89
C GLY A 317 8.96 11.02 23.55
N GLY A 318 9.86 10.05 23.49
CA GLY A 318 10.70 9.78 22.33
C GLY A 318 11.74 10.88 22.07
N ASP A 319 12.36 10.81 20.90
CA ASP A 319 13.39 11.76 20.50
C ASP A 319 13.51 11.84 18.98
N LEU A 320 12.84 12.84 18.40
CA LEU A 320 12.85 13.08 16.95
C LEU A 320 14.26 13.27 16.39
N GLN A 321 15.20 13.79 17.18
CA GLN A 321 16.57 14.02 16.72
C GLN A 321 17.35 12.71 16.52
N SER A 322 17.06 11.68 17.31
CA SER A 322 17.65 10.34 17.20
C SER A 322 16.96 9.45 16.18
N MET A 323 15.78 9.85 15.70
CA MET A 323 14.92 9.03 14.87
C MET A 323 15.65 8.48 13.64
N GLU A 324 15.41 7.21 13.37
CA GLU A 324 15.92 6.46 12.22
C GLU A 324 14.79 5.55 11.72
N VAL A 325 14.58 5.50 10.40
CA VAL A 325 13.68 4.52 9.79
C VAL A 325 14.42 3.27 9.33
N TYR A 326 13.78 2.13 9.41
CA TYR A 326 14.37 0.85 9.04
C TYR A 326 13.68 0.29 7.79
N LEU A 327 14.46 0.06 6.74
CA LEU A 327 13.96 -0.33 5.43
C LEU A 327 14.04 -1.84 5.24
N HIS A 328 12.93 -2.45 4.85
CA HIS A 328 12.87 -3.80 4.32
C HIS A 328 12.54 -3.73 2.82
N ILE A 329 13.47 -4.21 1.99
CA ILE A 329 13.36 -4.15 0.53
C ILE A 329 12.84 -5.49 0.01
N LYS A 330 11.62 -5.47 -0.51
CA LYS A 330 10.85 -6.66 -0.84
C LYS A 330 10.64 -6.76 -2.36
N PRO A 331 11.05 -7.86 -3.01
CA PRO A 331 10.55 -8.17 -4.34
C PRO A 331 9.05 -8.45 -4.24
N VAL A 332 8.25 -7.81 -5.09
CA VAL A 332 6.81 -8.09 -5.20
C VAL A 332 6.41 -8.23 -6.66
N PHE A 333 5.31 -8.93 -6.90
CA PHE A 333 4.80 -9.24 -8.25
C PHE A 333 5.88 -9.85 -9.17
N GLY A 334 6.44 -10.99 -8.75
CA GLY A 334 7.48 -11.67 -9.52
C GLY A 334 8.80 -10.90 -9.59
N GLY A 335 9.02 -9.93 -8.70
CA GLY A 335 10.17 -9.03 -8.73
C GLY A 335 10.06 -7.90 -9.76
N THR A 336 8.91 -7.71 -10.42
CA THR A 336 8.72 -6.59 -11.36
C THR A 336 8.45 -5.27 -10.64
N PHE A 337 8.16 -5.33 -9.35
CA PHE A 337 8.04 -4.19 -8.45
C PHE A 337 8.90 -4.42 -7.21
N THR A 338 9.34 -3.32 -6.60
CA THR A 338 9.97 -3.29 -5.29
C THR A 338 9.04 -2.60 -4.30
N ASP A 339 8.74 -3.28 -3.21
CA ASP A 339 8.16 -2.66 -2.03
C ASP A 339 9.28 -2.27 -1.06
N ILE A 340 9.33 -1.01 -0.66
CA ILE A 340 10.18 -0.53 0.43
C ILE A 340 9.27 -0.36 1.64
N ALA A 341 9.23 -1.35 2.53
CA ALA A 341 8.53 -1.24 3.80
C ALA A 341 9.42 -0.47 4.78
N VAL A 342 8.88 0.61 5.35
CA VAL A 342 9.59 1.59 6.14
C VAL A 342 9.05 1.54 7.56
N TRP A 343 9.85 0.99 8.47
CA TRP A 343 9.47 0.79 9.86
C TRP A 343 9.93 1.96 10.73
N MET A 344 9.04 2.39 11.62
CA MET A 344 9.25 3.46 12.59
C MET A 344 8.99 2.93 13.99
N PHE A 345 9.91 3.26 14.91
CA PHE A 345 9.82 2.83 16.31
C PHE A 345 9.38 3.98 17.21
N TYR A 346 8.38 3.72 18.05
CA TYR A 346 7.92 4.62 19.10
C TYR A 346 8.15 3.96 20.45
N PRO A 347 8.92 4.57 21.37
CA PRO A 347 9.07 4.03 22.72
C PRO A 347 7.74 3.81 23.45
N PHE A 348 6.72 4.60 23.10
CA PHE A 348 5.40 4.55 23.67
C PHE A 348 4.39 5.15 22.69
N ASN A 349 3.22 4.55 22.57
CA ASN A 349 2.06 5.21 21.94
C ASN A 349 1.15 5.76 23.06
N GLY A 350 0.40 6.81 22.76
CA GLY A 350 -0.48 7.42 23.76
C GLY A 350 -1.81 6.69 23.94
N PRO A 351 -2.60 7.07 24.95
CA PRO A 351 -3.92 6.50 25.16
C PRO A 351 -4.92 6.91 24.07
N SER A 352 -5.85 5.99 23.78
CA SER A 352 -6.91 6.19 22.79
C SER A 352 -7.96 7.21 23.24
N ARG A 353 -8.65 7.79 22.26
CA ARG A 353 -9.78 8.72 22.45
C ARG A 353 -10.95 8.24 21.63
N ALA A 354 -12.16 8.33 22.17
CA ALA A 354 -13.39 7.97 21.46
C ALA A 354 -14.23 9.19 21.13
N LYS A 355 -14.95 9.12 20.01
CA LYS A 355 -16.08 10.00 19.72
C LYS A 355 -17.36 9.28 20.11
N LEU A 356 -18.23 9.95 20.85
CA LEU A 356 -19.58 9.50 21.18
C LEU A 356 -20.56 10.58 20.72
N LYS A 357 -21.06 10.45 19.48
CA LYS A 357 -21.89 11.48 18.82
C LYS A 357 -21.14 12.82 18.76
N ALA A 358 -21.55 13.81 19.56
CA ALA A 358 -20.92 15.13 19.60
C ALA A 358 -19.76 15.25 20.61
N ALA A 359 -19.62 14.30 21.54
CA ALA A 359 -18.61 14.36 22.59
C ALA A 359 -17.32 13.62 22.17
N THR A 360 -16.18 14.13 22.63
CA THR A 360 -14.90 13.41 22.58
C THR A 360 -14.49 13.04 23.99
N ILE A 361 -14.17 11.77 24.21
CA ILE A 361 -13.93 11.19 25.53
C ILE A 361 -12.53 10.54 25.55
N PRO A 362 -11.66 10.90 26.50
CA PRO A 362 -10.43 10.16 26.75
C PRO A 362 -10.76 8.77 27.30
N LEU A 363 -10.07 7.72 26.84
CA LEU A 363 -10.32 6.35 27.27
C LEU A 363 -9.40 5.89 28.43
N GLY A 364 -8.88 6.82 29.23
CA GLY A 364 -7.95 6.48 30.30
C GLY A 364 -6.65 5.93 29.72
N ARG A 365 -6.28 4.70 30.09
CA ARG A 365 -5.08 3.99 29.61
C ARG A 365 -5.34 3.04 28.44
N ILE A 366 -6.60 2.95 27.99
CA ILE A 366 -6.99 2.03 26.92
C ILE A 366 -6.26 2.39 25.62
N GLY A 367 -5.61 1.40 25.01
CA GLY A 367 -4.87 1.50 23.75
C GLY A 367 -3.46 2.11 23.85
N GLU A 368 -3.00 2.51 25.04
CA GLU A 368 -1.58 2.84 25.25
C GLU A 368 -0.76 1.54 25.34
N HIS A 369 0.50 1.53 24.91
CA HIS A 369 1.45 0.42 24.98
C HIS A 369 2.89 0.92 24.75
N ILE A 370 3.85 0.14 25.24
CA ILE A 370 5.29 0.41 25.16
C ILE A 370 5.89 -0.29 23.94
N GLY A 371 6.80 0.39 23.25
CA GLY A 371 7.62 -0.19 22.20
C GLY A 371 6.88 -0.45 20.89
N ASP A 372 6.15 0.55 20.41
CA ASP A 372 5.29 0.44 19.24
C ASP A 372 6.03 0.52 17.90
N TRP A 373 5.49 -0.19 16.92
CA TRP A 373 6.02 -0.33 15.57
C TRP A 373 4.95 0.02 14.55
N GLU A 374 5.19 1.13 13.86
CA GLU A 374 4.37 1.58 12.73
C GLU A 374 5.14 1.46 11.43
N HIS A 375 4.42 1.36 10.31
CA HIS A 375 5.07 1.28 9.01
C HIS A 375 4.26 1.90 7.87
N PHE A 376 4.95 2.21 6.79
CA PHE A 376 4.32 2.47 5.51
C PHE A 376 5.17 1.81 4.43
N THR A 377 4.58 1.57 3.26
CA THR A 377 5.28 0.85 2.19
C THR A 377 5.20 1.60 0.87
N LEU A 378 6.34 1.85 0.25
CA LEU A 378 6.42 2.46 -1.08
C LEU A 378 6.47 1.36 -2.14
N ARG A 379 5.56 1.39 -3.12
CA ARG A 379 5.57 0.46 -4.26
C ARG A 379 6.15 1.12 -5.51
N ILE A 380 7.27 0.60 -5.97
CA ILE A 380 8.12 1.19 -7.01
C ILE A 380 8.23 0.20 -8.18
N SER A 381 8.06 0.68 -9.41
CA SER A 381 8.25 -0.14 -10.61
C SER A 381 9.72 -0.41 -10.86
N ASN A 382 10.09 -1.68 -11.08
CA ASN A 382 11.46 -2.04 -11.44
C ASN A 382 11.79 -1.77 -12.92
N PHE A 383 10.79 -1.41 -13.73
CA PHE A 383 11.00 -1.00 -15.12
C PHE A 383 11.59 0.40 -15.23
N SER A 384 11.20 1.32 -14.33
CA SER A 384 11.53 2.74 -14.44
C SER A 384 12.04 3.39 -13.15
N GLY A 385 11.84 2.73 -11.99
CA GLY A 385 12.04 3.31 -10.67
C GLY A 385 10.95 4.32 -10.27
N LYS A 386 9.81 4.36 -10.97
CA LYS A 386 8.70 5.26 -10.67
C LYS A 386 7.90 4.78 -9.45
N LEU A 387 7.57 5.71 -8.55
CA LEU A 387 6.64 5.46 -7.43
C LEU A 387 5.21 5.35 -7.96
N HIS A 388 4.53 4.23 -7.69
CA HIS A 388 3.15 4.01 -8.11
C HIS A 388 2.14 4.24 -7.00
N ARG A 389 2.43 3.77 -5.79
CA ARG A 389 1.51 3.88 -4.66
C ARG A 389 2.22 3.74 -3.33
N MET A 390 1.57 4.17 -2.27
CA MET A 390 2.04 4.05 -0.89
C MET A 390 0.98 3.35 -0.06
N TYR A 391 1.37 2.32 0.67
CA TYR A 391 0.55 1.72 1.72
C TYR A 391 0.76 2.48 3.01
N LEU A 392 -0.32 2.75 3.73
CA LEU A 392 -0.31 3.46 5.00
C LEU A 392 -0.92 2.55 6.06
N SER A 393 -0.16 2.18 7.10
CA SER A 393 -0.63 1.31 8.20
C SER A 393 -1.75 2.01 8.98
N GLN A 394 -2.98 1.53 8.83
CA GLN A 394 -4.11 1.97 9.64
C GLN A 394 -4.51 0.85 10.59
N HIS A 395 -5.25 1.20 11.65
CA HIS A 395 -5.77 0.19 12.56
C HIS A 395 -6.71 -0.78 11.83
N SER A 396 -6.59 -2.07 12.18
CA SER A 396 -7.38 -3.16 11.59
C SER A 396 -7.15 -3.40 10.08
N GLY A 397 -6.03 -2.93 9.54
CA GLY A 397 -5.66 -3.02 8.12
C GLY A 397 -5.37 -1.63 7.57
N GLY A 398 -4.38 -1.53 6.69
CA GLY A 398 -4.00 -0.26 6.06
C GLY A 398 -4.71 -0.01 4.73
N SER A 399 -4.22 0.98 4.00
CA SER A 399 -4.76 1.29 2.68
C SER A 399 -3.65 1.67 1.70
N TRP A 400 -3.70 1.07 0.52
CA TRP A 400 -2.94 1.55 -0.64
C TRP A 400 -3.55 2.84 -1.19
N THR A 401 -2.74 3.89 -1.32
CA THR A 401 -3.11 5.13 -2.00
C THR A 401 -2.22 5.31 -3.23
N ASP A 402 -2.82 5.56 -4.39
CA ASP A 402 -2.06 5.79 -5.62
C ASP A 402 -1.29 7.12 -5.56
N ALA A 403 -0.11 7.18 -6.17
CA ALA A 403 0.72 8.38 -6.15
C ALA A 403 -0.01 9.61 -6.73
N SER A 404 -0.97 9.43 -7.63
CA SER A 404 -1.82 10.51 -8.14
C SER A 404 -2.73 11.16 -7.10
N GLU A 405 -2.92 10.51 -5.95
CA GLU A 405 -3.84 10.92 -4.88
C GLU A 405 -3.11 11.27 -3.57
N ILE A 406 -1.78 11.19 -3.56
CA ILE A 406 -0.93 11.51 -2.41
C ILE A 406 -0.41 12.95 -2.53
N GLU A 407 -0.32 13.65 -1.40
CA GLU A 407 0.35 14.95 -1.31
C GLU A 407 1.87 14.78 -1.38
N PHE A 408 2.56 15.70 -2.06
CA PHE A 408 4.02 15.73 -2.13
C PHE A 408 4.58 17.02 -1.53
N GLN A 409 5.73 16.92 -0.87
CA GLN A 409 6.39 18.01 -0.16
C GLN A 409 7.64 18.51 -0.90
N GLY A 410 7.87 19.83 -0.85
CA GLY A 410 9.16 20.42 -1.20
C GLY A 410 9.48 20.47 -2.70
N GLY A 411 8.47 20.29 -3.57
CA GLY A 411 8.63 20.29 -5.03
C GLY A 411 9.31 19.04 -5.61
N GLY A 412 9.85 18.17 -4.76
CA GLY A 412 10.38 16.86 -5.14
C GLY A 412 9.31 15.76 -5.13
N ASN A 413 9.77 14.53 -5.36
CA ASN A 413 8.90 13.34 -5.37
C ASN A 413 8.72 12.71 -3.97
N LYS A 414 8.88 13.50 -2.90
CA LYS A 414 8.70 13.03 -1.52
C LYS A 414 7.22 13.08 -1.12
N PRO A 415 6.54 11.94 -0.99
CA PRO A 415 5.13 11.90 -0.57
C PRO A 415 5.00 12.31 0.89
N VAL A 416 3.77 12.58 1.31
CA VAL A 416 3.41 12.99 2.66
C VAL A 416 2.51 11.95 3.31
N ALA A 417 2.77 11.63 4.57
CA ALA A 417 1.84 10.90 5.43
C ALA A 417 1.59 11.66 6.73
N TYR A 418 0.46 11.32 7.36
CA TYR A 418 0.00 11.95 8.59
C TYR A 418 -0.20 10.88 9.66
N ALA A 419 0.56 10.98 10.76
CA ALA A 419 0.42 10.09 11.90
C ALA A 419 -0.74 10.55 12.79
N SER A 420 -1.58 9.62 13.22
CA SER A 420 -2.67 9.93 14.14
C SER A 420 -2.14 10.27 15.53
N LEU A 421 -2.82 11.21 16.19
CA LEU A 421 -2.52 11.63 17.55
C LEU A 421 -2.58 10.41 18.49
N ASN A 422 -1.53 10.21 19.27
CA ASN A 422 -1.31 9.13 20.23
C ASN A 422 -1.14 7.74 19.60
N GLY A 423 -2.02 7.34 18.67
CA GLY A 423 -2.05 5.98 18.11
C GLY A 423 -1.17 5.76 16.89
N HIS A 424 -0.62 6.83 16.29
CA HIS A 424 0.38 6.83 15.22
C HIS A 424 0.05 6.11 13.91
N ALA A 425 -1.14 5.52 13.77
CA ALA A 425 -1.68 5.05 12.50
C ALA A 425 -1.53 6.11 11.39
N MET A 426 -1.15 5.67 10.20
CA MET A 426 -0.73 6.51 9.09
C MET A 426 -1.88 6.75 8.09
N TYR A 427 -2.01 8.00 7.65
CA TYR A 427 -3.05 8.42 6.71
C TYR A 427 -2.51 9.33 5.61
N SER A 428 -3.16 9.34 4.45
CA SER A 428 -2.76 10.14 3.28
C SER A 428 -3.22 11.59 3.36
N LYS A 429 -4.14 11.91 4.29
CA LYS A 429 -4.75 13.23 4.43
C LYS A 429 -4.90 13.61 5.91
N PRO A 430 -4.80 14.91 6.25
CA PRO A 430 -5.09 15.38 7.60
C PRO A 430 -6.61 15.35 7.86
N GLY A 431 -6.99 15.22 9.13
CA GLY A 431 -8.38 15.22 9.57
C GLY A 431 -8.69 14.09 10.56
N LEU A 432 -9.98 13.91 10.84
CA LEU A 432 -10.45 12.84 11.73
C LEU A 432 -10.87 11.63 10.90
N VAL A 433 -10.22 10.50 11.14
CA VAL A 433 -10.72 9.18 10.74
C VAL A 433 -11.33 8.51 11.97
N LEU A 434 -12.57 8.03 11.85
CA LEU A 434 -13.29 7.39 12.94
C LEU A 434 -13.36 5.88 12.71
N GLN A 435 -12.77 5.10 13.62
CA GLN A 435 -12.90 3.66 13.63
C GLN A 435 -14.17 3.28 14.40
N GLY A 436 -15.29 3.21 13.67
CA GLY A 436 -16.61 2.90 14.21
C GLY A 436 -17.73 3.31 13.25
N LYS A 437 -18.96 3.41 13.75
CA LYS A 437 -20.17 3.70 12.95
C LYS A 437 -21.04 4.74 13.64
N ASP A 438 -21.92 5.40 12.90
CA ASP A 438 -22.93 6.33 13.46
C ASP A 438 -22.35 7.44 14.35
N ASN A 439 -21.19 8.01 13.97
CA ASN A 439 -20.43 9.00 14.77
C ASN A 439 -19.98 8.49 16.15
N VAL A 440 -19.81 7.18 16.29
CA VAL A 440 -19.34 6.51 17.50
C VAL A 440 -18.15 5.62 17.16
N GLY A 441 -17.00 5.82 17.80
CA GLY A 441 -15.79 5.04 17.51
C GLY A 441 -14.49 5.62 18.06
N ILE A 442 -13.36 4.93 17.85
CA ILE A 442 -12.03 5.43 18.19
C ILE A 442 -11.63 6.51 17.19
N ARG A 443 -11.04 7.59 17.70
CA ARG A 443 -10.60 8.74 16.92
C ARG A 443 -9.16 8.59 16.50
N ASN A 444 -8.93 8.70 15.20
CA ASN A 444 -7.63 8.92 14.59
C ASN A 444 -7.57 10.35 14.09
N ASP A 445 -7.17 11.26 14.98
CA ASP A 445 -7.02 12.68 14.69
C ASP A 445 -5.64 12.92 14.08
N THR A 446 -5.58 13.34 12.82
CA THR A 446 -4.34 13.69 12.12
C THR A 446 -4.32 15.18 11.79
N GLY A 447 -3.13 15.76 11.62
CA GLY A 447 -3.02 17.17 11.28
C GLY A 447 -1.63 17.58 10.83
N LYS A 448 -1.56 18.69 10.09
CA LYS A 448 -0.31 19.34 9.70
C LYS A 448 0.15 20.27 10.83
N SER A 449 1.40 20.13 11.26
CA SER A 449 1.99 20.98 12.29
C SER A 449 3.49 21.17 12.06
N GLU A 450 4.14 21.97 12.91
CA GLU A 450 5.60 22.12 12.91
C GLU A 450 6.33 20.84 13.38
N LYS A 451 5.61 19.89 13.98
CA LYS A 451 6.13 18.56 14.30
C LYS A 451 6.08 17.72 13.02
N VAL A 452 7.18 17.72 12.30
CA VAL A 452 7.33 17.02 11.02
C VAL A 452 8.73 16.45 10.91
N ILE A 453 8.87 15.32 10.22
CA ILE A 453 10.16 14.72 9.90
C ILE A 453 10.30 14.43 8.41
N ASP A 454 11.51 14.59 7.90
CA ASP A 454 11.94 14.04 6.61
C ASP A 454 12.65 12.70 6.88
N THR A 455 12.02 11.60 6.47
CA THR A 455 12.55 10.25 6.74
C THR A 455 13.86 9.97 5.96
N ALA A 456 14.23 10.81 5.00
CA ALA A 456 15.50 10.69 4.27
C ALA A 456 16.73 11.03 5.11
N VAL A 457 16.55 11.71 6.25
CA VAL A 457 17.66 12.23 7.06
C VAL A 457 18.46 11.10 7.71
N ARG A 458 17.77 10.06 8.20
CA ARG A 458 18.39 8.87 8.80
C ARG A 458 17.56 7.63 8.49
N PHE A 459 18.13 6.74 7.71
CA PHE A 459 17.54 5.45 7.40
C PHE A 459 18.60 4.37 7.34
N ARG A 460 18.17 3.13 7.57
CA ARG A 460 19.02 1.96 7.49
C ARG A 460 18.29 0.83 6.78
N VAL A 461 18.89 0.26 5.74
CA VAL A 461 18.40 -1.01 5.18
C VAL A 461 18.70 -2.11 6.20
N VAL A 462 17.66 -2.79 6.68
CA VAL A 462 17.76 -3.85 7.69
C VAL A 462 17.41 -5.22 7.16
N ALA A 463 16.76 -5.31 5.99
CA ALA A 463 16.51 -6.57 5.31
C ALA A 463 16.37 -6.37 3.80
N ALA A 464 16.95 -7.29 3.02
CA ALA A 464 16.77 -7.42 1.58
C ALA A 464 17.20 -8.84 1.17
N GLU A 465 16.29 -9.81 1.22
CA GLU A 465 16.62 -11.23 1.11
C GLU A 465 17.29 -11.59 -0.23
N TYR A 466 16.95 -10.89 -1.31
CA TYR A 466 17.53 -11.11 -2.64
C TYR A 466 19.02 -10.71 -2.74
N MET A 467 19.53 -9.91 -1.80
CA MET A 467 20.93 -9.45 -1.77
C MET A 467 21.89 -10.41 -1.05
N ARG A 468 21.44 -11.61 -0.65
CA ARG A 468 22.29 -12.73 -0.18
C ARG A 468 23.40 -12.35 0.83
N GLY A 469 23.06 -11.54 1.83
CA GLY A 469 23.97 -11.20 2.94
C GLY A 469 24.72 -9.86 2.81
N GLU A 470 24.45 -9.05 1.79
CA GLU A 470 24.98 -7.67 1.71
C GLU A 470 24.35 -6.70 2.72
N VAL A 471 23.22 -7.09 3.32
CA VAL A 471 22.51 -6.35 4.36
C VAL A 471 22.74 -7.02 5.71
N GLU A 472 23.34 -6.28 6.64
CA GLU A 472 23.52 -6.71 8.01
C GLU A 472 22.26 -6.40 8.83
N GLU A 473 21.57 -7.45 9.28
CA GLU A 473 20.43 -7.30 10.16
C GLU A 473 20.88 -6.89 11.58
N PRO A 474 20.27 -5.87 12.18
CA PRO A 474 20.57 -5.55 13.58
C PRO A 474 20.01 -6.63 14.52
N ALA A 475 20.71 -6.90 15.63
CA ALA A 475 20.35 -7.97 16.57
C ALA A 475 18.92 -7.85 17.12
N TRP A 476 18.45 -6.63 17.36
CA TRP A 476 17.08 -6.39 17.82
C TRP A 476 16.00 -6.80 16.81
N LEU A 477 16.32 -6.86 15.51
CA LEU A 477 15.34 -7.27 14.50
C LEU A 477 14.97 -8.75 14.67
N ASN A 478 15.87 -9.53 15.26
CA ASN A 478 15.70 -10.95 15.55
C ASN A 478 15.15 -11.22 16.96
N TYR A 479 14.76 -10.17 17.70
CA TYR A 479 14.05 -10.30 18.97
C TYR A 479 12.55 -10.54 18.72
N MET A 480 12.16 -11.82 18.77
CA MET A 480 10.82 -12.33 18.45
C MET A 480 9.92 -12.44 19.69
N ARG A 481 9.93 -11.42 20.55
CA ARG A 481 9.13 -11.35 21.78
C ARG A 481 8.46 -9.98 21.90
N HIS A 482 7.79 -9.71 23.02
CA HIS A 482 7.07 -8.46 23.22
C HIS A 482 8.02 -7.29 23.48
N TRP A 483 7.76 -6.14 22.85
CA TRP A 483 8.47 -4.87 23.03
C TRP A 483 7.86 -3.99 24.13
N GLY A 484 6.79 -4.48 24.76
CA GLY A 484 6.14 -3.90 25.92
C GLY A 484 5.64 -4.99 26.87
N PRO A 485 5.29 -4.65 28.12
CA PRO A 485 4.67 -5.59 29.04
C PRO A 485 3.27 -6.01 28.56
N LYS A 486 2.80 -7.14 29.10
CA LYS A 486 1.38 -7.48 29.03
C LYS A 486 0.66 -6.89 30.24
N ILE A 487 -0.16 -5.86 30.05
CA ILE A 487 -0.94 -5.24 31.14
C ILE A 487 -2.43 -5.49 30.93
N ASP A 488 -3.02 -6.24 31.85
CA ASP A 488 -4.47 -6.35 32.01
C ASP A 488 -4.93 -5.24 32.97
N TYR A 489 -5.59 -4.22 32.44
CA TYR A 489 -6.06 -3.09 33.24
C TYR A 489 -7.27 -3.42 34.13
N GLY A 490 -7.78 -4.66 34.11
CA GLY A 490 -9.08 -4.97 34.68
C GLY A 490 -10.12 -4.11 33.99
N HIS A 491 -10.46 -4.45 32.74
CA HIS A 491 -11.18 -3.61 31.78
C HIS A 491 -12.40 -2.88 32.37
N GLU A 492 -13.08 -3.51 33.33
CA GLU A 492 -14.22 -2.94 34.06
C GLU A 492 -13.87 -1.68 34.88
N ASN A 493 -12.67 -1.58 35.44
CA ASN A 493 -12.23 -0.44 36.25
C ASN A 493 -11.96 0.80 35.40
N GLU A 494 -11.29 0.64 34.25
CA GLU A 494 -11.07 1.74 33.30
C GLU A 494 -12.40 2.19 32.68
N ILE A 495 -13.25 1.26 32.25
CA ILE A 495 -14.60 1.56 31.76
C ILE A 495 -15.40 2.32 32.83
N ARG A 496 -15.38 1.88 34.09
CA ARG A 496 -16.05 2.58 35.20
C ARG A 496 -15.43 3.96 35.46
N GLY A 497 -14.12 4.11 35.33
CA GLY A 497 -13.42 5.39 35.45
C GLY A 497 -13.91 6.38 34.40
N VAL A 498 -14.00 5.94 33.15
CA VAL A 498 -14.52 6.73 32.03
C VAL A 498 -16.02 7.02 32.19
N GLU A 499 -16.82 6.09 32.72
CA GLU A 499 -18.23 6.34 33.02
C GLU A 499 -18.46 7.40 34.11
N LYS A 500 -17.56 7.54 35.08
CA LYS A 500 -17.68 8.53 36.16
C LYS A 500 -17.59 9.97 35.66
N ILE A 501 -16.88 10.22 34.56
CA ILE A 501 -16.72 11.54 33.96
C ILE A 501 -17.84 11.88 32.97
N MET A 502 -18.73 10.93 32.64
CA MET A 502 -19.86 11.14 31.74
C MET A 502 -21.12 11.57 32.49
N VAL A 503 -21.83 12.57 31.94
CA VAL A 503 -23.11 13.05 32.47
C VAL A 503 -24.26 12.49 31.63
N GLY A 504 -25.15 11.71 32.27
CA GLY A 504 -26.37 11.17 31.67
C GLY A 504 -26.29 9.71 31.22
N GLU A 505 -27.33 8.92 31.55
CA GLU A 505 -27.35 7.46 31.31
C GLU A 505 -27.37 7.10 29.82
N SER A 506 -27.95 7.94 28.96
CA SER A 506 -27.93 7.72 27.50
C SER A 506 -26.51 7.72 26.93
N LEU A 507 -25.64 8.62 27.41
CA LEU A 507 -24.25 8.69 26.97
C LEU A 507 -23.44 7.49 27.47
N LYS A 508 -23.66 7.09 28.73
CA LYS A 508 -23.04 5.88 29.31
C LYS A 508 -23.46 4.61 28.57
N ASN A 509 -24.74 4.47 28.23
CA ASN A 509 -25.23 3.34 27.44
C ASN A 509 -24.65 3.34 26.02
N THR A 510 -24.54 4.51 25.40
CA THR A 510 -23.88 4.65 24.08
C THR A 510 -22.40 4.25 24.18
N PHE A 511 -21.70 4.69 25.22
CA PHE A 511 -20.31 4.32 25.49
C PHE A 511 -20.15 2.81 25.69
N ARG A 512 -20.94 2.20 26.58
CA ARG A 512 -20.92 0.74 26.82
C ARG A 512 -21.16 -0.04 25.53
N SER A 513 -22.10 0.41 24.71
CA SER A 513 -22.39 -0.21 23.40
C SER A 513 -21.20 -0.06 22.44
N ALA A 514 -20.58 1.12 22.40
CA ALA A 514 -19.41 1.40 21.56
C ALA A 514 -18.21 0.54 21.95
N VAL A 515 -17.89 0.51 23.25
CA VAL A 515 -16.81 -0.27 23.86
C VAL A 515 -17.01 -1.75 23.58
N LYS A 516 -18.21 -2.30 23.78
CA LYS A 516 -18.49 -3.71 23.42
C LYS A 516 -18.24 -4.04 21.95
N GLY A 517 -18.24 -3.04 21.07
CA GLY A 517 -17.96 -3.21 19.64
C GLY A 517 -16.51 -2.95 19.23
N LEU A 518 -15.61 -2.56 20.15
CA LEU A 518 -14.20 -2.38 19.84
C LEU A 518 -13.47 -3.73 19.82
N PRO A 519 -12.42 -3.88 18.99
CA PRO A 519 -11.58 -5.08 18.99
C PRO A 519 -10.97 -5.34 20.37
N ASN A 520 -10.78 -6.61 20.74
CA ASN A 520 -10.19 -7.00 22.02
C ASN A 520 -8.78 -6.43 22.22
N GLU A 521 -8.08 -6.22 21.11
CA GLU A 521 -6.75 -5.61 20.99
C GLU A 521 -6.70 -4.17 21.53
N VAL A 522 -7.83 -3.47 21.54
CA VAL A 522 -7.92 -2.11 22.10
C VAL A 522 -7.94 -2.16 23.63
N PHE A 523 -8.37 -3.29 24.22
CA PHE A 523 -8.69 -3.37 25.64
C PHE A 523 -7.56 -3.85 26.55
N GLY A 524 -6.48 -4.40 26.00
CA GLY A 524 -5.31 -4.81 26.76
C GLY A 524 -4.02 -4.29 26.14
N GLU A 525 -3.01 -4.05 26.97
CA GLU A 525 -1.64 -4.02 26.50
C GLU A 525 -1.21 -5.47 26.31
N GLU A 526 -1.36 -6.05 25.13
CA GLU A 526 -0.34 -7.04 24.73
C GLU A 526 0.76 -6.22 24.07
N GLY A 527 1.91 -6.09 24.75
CA GLY A 527 3.03 -5.33 24.21
C GLY A 527 3.28 -5.73 22.75
N PRO A 528 3.42 -4.78 21.82
CA PRO A 528 3.59 -5.08 20.41
C PRO A 528 4.78 -6.02 20.17
N THR A 529 4.66 -6.86 19.15
CA THR A 529 5.78 -7.65 18.65
C THR A 529 6.58 -6.87 17.62
N GLY A 530 7.85 -7.23 17.46
CA GLY A 530 8.74 -6.60 16.48
C GLY A 530 8.33 -6.87 15.01
N PRO A 531 8.96 -6.16 14.04
CA PRO A 531 8.57 -6.18 12.63
C PRO A 531 8.50 -7.58 11.99
N LYS A 532 9.45 -8.48 12.28
CA LYS A 532 9.49 -9.83 11.71
C LYS A 532 8.33 -10.73 12.11
N LEU A 533 7.59 -10.40 13.18
CA LEU A 533 6.39 -11.13 13.59
C LEU A 533 5.11 -10.60 12.96
N LYS A 534 5.19 -9.54 12.16
CA LYS A 534 4.06 -9.01 11.40
C LYS A 534 3.88 -9.83 10.13
N ARG A 535 2.64 -10.18 9.80
CA ARG A 535 2.31 -11.05 8.65
C ARG A 535 2.83 -10.50 7.31
N ASN A 536 2.83 -9.18 7.18
CA ASN A 536 3.29 -8.45 6.01
C ASN A 536 4.83 -8.38 5.90
N TRP A 537 5.62 -8.89 6.86
CA TRP A 537 7.07 -8.92 6.73
C TRP A 537 7.48 -9.69 5.46
N LEU A 538 7.05 -10.96 5.34
CA LEU A 538 7.27 -11.75 4.12
C LEU A 538 6.08 -11.69 3.13
N GLY A 539 4.88 -11.39 3.63
CA GLY A 539 3.65 -11.30 2.84
C GLY A 539 3.51 -10.00 2.05
N ASP A 540 2.38 -9.82 1.39
CA ASP A 540 1.99 -8.52 0.82
C ASP A 540 1.37 -7.62 1.91
N GLU A 541 1.25 -6.33 1.61
CA GLU A 541 0.40 -5.43 2.40
C GLU A 541 -1.07 -5.70 2.03
N ASP A 542 -1.88 -6.02 3.04
CA ASP A 542 -3.32 -6.29 2.91
C ASP A 542 -4.16 -5.24 3.64
#